data_AF-A0AAU6HKL6-F1
#
_entry.id   AF-A0AAU6HKL6-F1
#
_cell.length_a   1.000
_cell.length_b   1.000
_cell.length_c   1.000
_cell.angle_alpha   90.00
_cell.angle_beta   90.00
_cell.angle_gamma   90.00
#
_symmetry.space_group_name_H-M   'P 1'
#
loop_
_entity.id
_entity.type
_entity.pdbx_description
1 polymer ?
#
loop_
_entity_poly.entity_id
_entity_poly.type
_entity_poly.pdbx_seq_one_letter_code
_entity_poly.pdbx_strand_id
1 'polypeptide(L)'
;MAYPNFRYLSADKILGIDYDIKNRYGSGTYLLHAAIHGGGIEPPTSQLAAYAAGDSGAWYSFEALNDLTAESLALPATAFDEPFCVVNTGNSSRTVVWHGVENQRENETVTYVSGADSVLTSLIVQELNASGFETDRAPVSYAGDAPQNICNRNRIRAGVQLDLSFGLRKSFYADGDLSTAAVAQPDNRQPAFFTYGDAIRRACALVPLESDTDDVLPVITQPRTPDDQAVSTAMRTPFGIDHSGGVSATTDEREQLVDRVHALVGTLPGERVMRATYGVPSSASLFAINAEVANDQLQRAVMDAVAEFEPSAVVSAIVADVNEALGSVHVNVQVSRADVPGAERDNTRTVGVLVGGTVISTPG
;
A
#
# COMPACT_ATOMS: atom_id res chain seq x y z
N MET A 1 24.68 0.87 12.03
CA MET A 1 24.80 1.49 10.70
C MET A 1 23.39 1.77 10.21
N ALA A 2 23.11 2.95 9.68
CA ALA A 2 21.82 3.22 9.04
C ALA A 2 21.77 2.51 7.69
N TYR A 3 20.64 1.87 7.35
CA TYR A 3 20.43 1.27 6.04
C TYR A 3 20.30 2.38 4.98
N PRO A 4 20.78 2.16 3.75
CA PRO A 4 20.69 3.18 2.69
C PRO A 4 19.29 3.29 2.09
N ASN A 5 18.43 2.27 2.22
CA ASN A 5 17.04 2.25 1.76
C ASN A 5 16.30 1.02 2.32
N PHE A 6 14.99 0.92 2.05
CA PHE A 6 14.12 -0.14 2.54
C PHE A 6 14.52 -1.53 2.03
N ARG A 7 15.04 -1.66 0.81
CA ARG A 7 15.50 -2.97 0.28
C ARG A 7 16.61 -3.57 1.16
N TYR A 8 17.56 -2.76 1.62
CA TYR A 8 18.62 -3.26 2.51
C TYR A 8 18.11 -3.50 3.93
N LEU A 9 17.22 -2.63 4.43
CA LEU A 9 16.59 -2.82 5.74
C LEU A 9 15.80 -4.12 5.79
N SER A 10 14.90 -4.35 4.83
CA SER A 10 14.03 -5.54 4.77
C SER A 10 14.79 -6.85 4.47
N ALA A 11 16.03 -6.78 4.00
CA ALA A 11 16.90 -7.95 3.85
C ALA A 11 17.56 -8.37 5.17
N ASP A 12 17.70 -7.46 6.13
CA ASP A 12 18.35 -7.69 7.44
C ASP A 12 17.34 -7.76 8.61
N LYS A 13 16.18 -7.12 8.47
CA LYS A 13 15.12 -7.03 9.48
C LYS A 13 13.89 -7.83 9.07
N ILE A 14 13.20 -8.40 10.05
CA ILE A 14 12.09 -9.33 9.84
C ILE A 14 10.74 -8.64 10.11
N LEU A 15 9.86 -8.61 9.10
CA LEU A 15 8.47 -8.16 9.23
C LEU A 15 7.72 -9.00 10.27
N GLY A 16 6.95 -8.35 11.15
CA GLY A 16 6.22 -8.98 12.25
C GLY A 16 7.06 -9.30 13.48
N ILE A 17 8.38 -9.06 13.45
CA ILE A 17 9.28 -9.23 14.59
C ILE A 17 9.98 -7.90 14.92
N ASP A 18 10.71 -7.34 13.96
CA ASP A 18 11.43 -6.08 14.12
C ASP A 18 10.52 -4.89 13.83
N TYR A 19 9.75 -4.98 12.76
CA TYR A 19 8.87 -3.92 12.29
C TYR A 19 7.53 -4.46 11.78
N ASP A 20 6.52 -3.59 11.71
CA ASP A 20 5.23 -3.83 11.06
C ASP A 20 4.89 -2.68 10.11
N ILE A 21 4.01 -2.93 9.14
CA ILE A 21 3.55 -1.93 8.19
C ILE A 21 2.02 -1.87 8.23
N LYS A 22 1.50 -0.70 8.58
CA LYS A 22 0.07 -0.41 8.57
C LYS A 22 -0.24 0.56 7.46
N ASN A 23 -1.23 0.23 6.63
CA ASN A 23 -1.56 1.04 5.48
C ASN A 23 -3.05 0.99 5.17
N ARG A 24 -3.66 2.15 4.95
CA ARG A 24 -5.00 2.33 4.42
C ARG A 24 -4.93 3.30 3.25
N TYR A 25 -5.20 2.80 2.06
CA TYR A 25 -5.28 3.64 0.86
C TYR A 25 -6.52 4.54 0.91
N GLY A 26 -6.40 5.74 0.36
CA GLY A 26 -7.55 6.59 0.07
C GLY A 26 -8.22 6.20 -1.24
N SER A 27 -9.45 6.66 -1.44
CA SER A 27 -10.19 6.58 -2.69
C SER A 27 -10.36 7.98 -3.29
N GLY A 28 -10.36 8.09 -4.62
CA GLY A 28 -10.51 9.37 -5.32
C GLY A 28 -9.39 10.37 -5.00
N THR A 29 -9.76 11.61 -4.70
CA THR A 29 -8.85 12.62 -4.15
C THR A 29 -8.80 12.51 -2.64
N TYR A 30 -7.61 12.40 -2.07
CA TYR A 30 -7.44 12.20 -0.63
C TYR A 30 -6.17 12.84 -0.10
N LEU A 31 -6.19 13.15 1.19
CA LEU A 31 -5.01 13.53 1.97
C LEU A 31 -4.49 12.30 2.71
N LEU A 32 -3.17 12.10 2.64
CA LEU A 32 -2.47 11.03 3.36
C LEU A 32 -1.82 11.57 4.63
N HIS A 33 -2.07 10.93 5.77
CA HIS A 33 -1.25 11.07 6.97
C HIS A 33 -0.28 9.89 7.09
N ALA A 34 1.03 10.13 7.11
CA ALA A 34 2.04 9.07 7.15
C ALA A 34 3.01 9.23 8.33
N ALA A 35 3.28 8.14 9.05
CA ALA A 35 4.34 8.07 10.05
C ALA A 35 5.41 7.08 9.57
N ILE A 36 6.45 7.57 8.89
CA ILE A 36 7.52 6.68 8.40
C ILE A 36 8.45 6.20 9.53
N HIS A 37 8.38 6.88 10.69
CA HIS A 37 9.06 6.53 11.93
C HIS A 37 8.02 6.25 13.03
N GLY A 38 7.12 5.30 12.76
CA GLY A 38 6.06 4.88 13.67
C GLY A 38 6.51 3.89 14.75
N GLY A 39 5.56 3.48 15.59
CA GLY A 39 5.81 2.54 16.69
C GLY A 39 6.86 3.08 17.66
N GLY A 40 7.85 2.26 17.99
CA GLY A 40 8.95 2.63 18.89
C GLY A 40 10.00 3.59 18.33
N ILE A 41 9.94 3.97 17.03
CA ILE A 41 10.96 4.83 16.41
C ILE A 41 10.84 6.27 16.93
N GLU A 42 9.70 6.93 16.67
CA GLU A 42 9.41 8.29 17.12
C GLU A 42 8.01 8.36 17.76
N PRO A 43 7.73 7.63 18.85
CA PRO A 43 6.40 7.59 19.45
C PRO A 43 5.91 9.00 19.87
N PRO A 44 4.62 9.35 19.70
CA PRO A 44 3.50 8.53 19.23
C PRO A 44 3.03 8.86 17.79
N THR A 45 3.95 9.03 16.83
CA THR A 45 3.63 9.45 15.44
C THR A 45 2.58 8.56 14.76
N SER A 46 2.63 7.24 14.96
CA SER A 46 1.61 6.31 14.45
C SER A 46 0.19 6.68 14.89
N GLN A 47 0.01 6.97 16.19
CA GLN A 47 -1.29 7.24 16.76
C GLN A 47 -1.81 8.60 16.30
N LEU A 48 -0.93 9.60 16.18
CA LEU A 48 -1.28 10.91 15.63
C LEU A 48 -1.69 10.82 14.16
N ALA A 49 -0.94 10.09 13.34
CA ALA A 49 -1.27 9.88 11.92
C ALA A 49 -2.62 9.18 11.74
N ALA A 50 -2.84 8.09 12.49
CA ALA A 50 -4.10 7.34 12.46
C ALA A 50 -5.29 8.19 12.94
N TYR A 51 -5.12 8.94 14.04
CA TYR A 51 -6.16 9.82 14.57
C TYR A 51 -6.51 10.95 13.59
N ALA A 52 -5.50 11.59 13.00
CA ALA A 52 -5.71 12.66 12.02
C ALA A 52 -6.45 12.15 10.78
N ALA A 53 -6.13 10.95 10.30
CA ALA A 53 -6.85 10.32 9.20
C ALA A 53 -8.30 9.89 9.56
N GLY A 54 -8.62 9.71 10.84
CA GLY A 54 -9.94 9.25 11.29
C GLY A 54 -10.26 7.82 10.83
N ASP A 55 -11.53 7.46 10.77
CA ASP A 55 -11.94 6.06 10.49
C ASP A 55 -11.84 5.66 9.02
N SER A 56 -11.88 6.63 8.10
CA SER A 56 -11.93 6.39 6.65
C SER A 56 -10.83 7.06 5.84
N GLY A 57 -10.05 8.00 6.40
CA GLY A 57 -9.02 8.73 5.66
C GLY A 57 -7.78 7.90 5.36
N ALA A 58 -6.99 8.27 4.36
CA ALA A 58 -5.78 7.52 4.04
C ALA A 58 -4.73 7.70 5.14
N TRP A 59 -4.08 6.60 5.55
CA TRP A 59 -2.93 6.67 6.45
C TRP A 59 -1.93 5.56 6.21
N TYR A 60 -0.71 5.82 6.64
CA TYR A 60 0.40 4.88 6.58
C TYR A 60 1.22 4.95 7.88
N SER A 61 1.75 3.82 8.34
CA SER A 61 2.78 3.79 9.36
C SER A 61 3.75 2.64 9.17
N PHE A 62 5.04 2.95 9.30
CA PHE A 62 6.13 1.97 9.41
C PHE A 62 6.57 1.92 10.87
N GLU A 63 6.29 0.82 11.56
CA GLU A 63 6.36 0.75 13.02
C GLU A 63 7.48 -0.16 13.49
N ALA A 64 8.37 0.34 14.34
CA ALA A 64 9.20 -0.55 15.16
C ALA A 64 8.34 -1.23 16.23
N LEU A 65 8.48 -2.56 16.35
CA LEU A 65 7.71 -3.36 17.32
C LEU A 65 8.40 -3.47 18.69
N ASN A 66 9.67 -3.05 18.79
CA ASN A 66 10.40 -3.01 20.05
C ASN A 66 11.33 -1.78 20.13
N ASP A 67 11.50 -1.27 21.35
CA ASP A 67 12.29 -0.06 21.62
C ASP A 67 13.80 -0.30 21.44
N LEU A 68 14.28 -1.56 21.50
CA LEU A 68 15.70 -1.90 21.43
C LEU A 68 16.26 -1.86 20.00
N THR A 69 15.42 -2.08 18.98
CA THR A 69 15.83 -2.08 17.57
C THR A 69 15.30 -0.88 16.79
N ALA A 70 14.49 -0.03 17.42
CA ALA A 70 13.83 1.12 16.81
C ALA A 70 14.80 2.09 16.10
N GLU A 71 15.92 2.44 16.74
CA GLU A 71 16.92 3.34 16.14
C GLU A 71 17.50 2.77 14.84
N SER A 72 17.67 1.45 14.75
CA SER A 72 18.20 0.80 13.54
C SER A 72 17.22 0.80 12.36
N LEU A 73 15.94 1.09 12.61
CA LEU A 73 14.87 1.08 11.63
C LEU A 73 14.59 2.47 11.02
N ALA A 74 15.15 3.54 11.58
CA ALA A 74 14.95 4.91 11.13
C ALA A 74 15.69 5.18 9.79
N LEU A 75 14.95 5.12 8.68
CA LEU A 75 15.44 5.50 7.36
C LEU A 75 15.19 7.01 7.12
N PRO A 76 16.19 7.79 6.69
CA PRO A 76 15.97 9.20 6.37
C PRO A 76 14.80 9.40 5.40
N ALA A 77 13.97 10.43 5.61
CA ALA A 77 12.79 10.69 4.79
C ALA A 77 13.11 10.85 3.28
N THR A 78 14.33 11.27 2.93
CA THR A 78 14.83 11.39 1.55
C THR A 78 15.28 10.07 0.93
N ALA A 79 15.51 9.04 1.75
CA ALA A 79 15.90 7.68 1.35
C ALA A 79 14.77 6.66 1.60
N PHE A 80 13.66 7.09 2.20
CA PHE A 80 12.52 6.22 2.49
C PHE A 80 11.80 5.82 1.19
N ASP A 81 11.85 4.52 0.89
CA ASP A 81 11.33 3.94 -0.36
C ASP A 81 10.55 2.65 -0.14
N GLU A 82 9.97 2.47 1.05
CA GLU A 82 9.06 1.35 1.30
C GLU A 82 7.88 1.40 0.29
N PRO A 83 7.62 0.30 -0.45
CA PRO A 83 6.69 0.31 -1.58
C PRO A 83 5.28 0.83 -1.28
N PHE A 84 4.68 0.44 -0.16
CA PHE A 84 3.33 0.87 0.18
C PHE A 84 3.24 2.37 0.48
N CYS A 85 4.21 2.90 1.22
CA CYS A 85 4.31 4.33 1.50
C CYS A 85 4.45 5.15 0.21
N VAL A 86 5.35 4.71 -0.68
CA VAL A 86 5.61 5.39 -1.96
C VAL A 86 4.35 5.42 -2.82
N VAL A 87 3.63 4.30 -2.93
CA VAL A 87 2.38 4.22 -3.70
C VAL A 87 1.29 5.11 -3.08
N ASN A 88 1.07 5.02 -1.77
CA ASN A 88 0.01 5.80 -1.12
C ASN A 88 0.28 7.31 -1.21
N THR A 89 1.54 7.70 -0.99
CA THR A 89 1.99 9.10 -1.12
C THR A 89 1.81 9.59 -2.55
N GLY A 90 2.36 8.87 -3.54
CA GLY A 90 2.30 9.26 -4.96
C GLY A 90 0.88 9.42 -5.49
N ASN A 91 -0.06 8.65 -4.95
CA ASN A 91 -1.46 8.71 -5.34
C ASN A 91 -2.28 9.75 -4.57
N SER A 92 -1.77 10.28 -3.46
CA SER A 92 -2.45 11.27 -2.62
C SER A 92 -2.42 12.67 -3.24
N SER A 93 -3.51 13.43 -3.04
CA SER A 93 -3.60 14.84 -3.43
C SER A 93 -2.72 15.73 -2.57
N ARG A 94 -2.59 15.37 -1.29
CA ARG A 94 -1.81 16.06 -0.26
C ARG A 94 -1.25 15.05 0.72
N THR A 95 -0.14 15.37 1.37
CA THR A 95 0.50 14.50 2.35
C THR A 95 0.97 15.30 3.56
N VAL A 96 0.75 14.75 4.74
CA VAL A 96 1.33 15.19 6.01
C VAL A 96 2.11 14.03 6.60
N VAL A 97 3.42 14.20 6.76
CA VAL A 97 4.31 13.21 7.37
C VAL A 97 4.65 13.62 8.80
N TRP A 98 4.51 12.67 9.72
CA TRP A 98 4.66 12.85 11.16
C TRP A 98 5.99 12.28 11.63
N HIS A 99 6.76 13.11 12.31
CA HIS A 99 8.06 12.81 12.88
C HIS A 99 8.15 13.26 14.34
N GLY A 100 9.05 12.63 15.07
CA GLY A 100 9.51 13.06 16.37
C GLY A 100 10.97 13.47 16.29
N VAL A 101 11.32 14.56 16.96
CA VAL A 101 12.71 14.99 17.11
C VAL A 101 13.07 15.11 18.58
N GLU A 102 14.37 15.06 18.85
CA GLU A 102 14.90 15.45 20.15
C GLU A 102 14.71 16.95 20.38
N ASN A 103 14.61 17.33 21.65
CA ASN A 103 14.50 18.73 22.02
C ASN A 103 15.78 19.50 21.63
N GLN A 104 15.61 20.64 20.96
CA GLN A 104 16.69 21.57 20.63
C GLN A 104 17.00 22.52 21.80
N ARG A 105 16.03 22.67 22.73
CA ARG A 105 16.14 23.50 23.94
C ARG A 105 15.57 22.75 25.14
N GLU A 106 16.01 23.12 26.34
CA GLU A 106 15.48 22.52 27.58
C GLU A 106 13.98 22.78 27.71
N ASN A 107 13.21 21.73 28.06
CA ASN A 107 11.75 21.77 28.22
C ASN A 107 10.95 22.24 26.98
N GLU A 108 11.49 22.05 25.79
CA GLU A 108 10.84 22.47 24.55
C GLU A 108 9.56 21.67 24.23
N THR A 109 8.47 22.37 23.95
CA THR A 109 7.18 21.81 23.49
C THR A 109 6.77 22.50 22.18
N VAL A 110 7.51 22.24 21.10
CA VAL A 110 7.31 22.88 19.80
C VAL A 110 7.04 21.85 18.71
N THR A 111 6.26 22.26 17.71
CA THR A 111 6.19 21.57 16.42
C THR A 111 6.97 22.37 15.39
N TYR A 112 7.98 21.76 14.79
CA TYR A 112 8.61 22.32 13.61
C TYR A 112 7.79 21.93 12.38
N VAL A 113 7.33 22.93 11.63
CA VAL A 113 6.53 22.72 10.42
C VAL A 113 7.38 23.09 9.20
N SER A 114 7.51 22.17 8.25
CA SER A 114 8.27 22.37 7.00
C SER A 114 7.64 21.58 5.85
N GLY A 115 8.18 21.68 4.64
CA GLY A 115 7.67 21.01 3.45
C GLY A 115 7.30 21.98 2.34
N ALA A 116 7.17 21.45 1.12
CA ALA A 116 6.97 22.28 -0.07
C ALA A 116 5.50 22.76 -0.26
N ASP A 117 4.52 22.24 0.48
CA ASP A 117 3.14 22.78 0.46
C ASP A 117 3.02 23.98 1.42
N SER A 118 3.31 25.17 0.90
CA SER A 118 3.25 26.41 1.69
C SER A 118 1.83 26.75 2.18
N VAL A 119 0.78 26.32 1.46
CA VAL A 119 -0.61 26.61 1.83
C VAL A 119 -1.00 25.74 3.03
N LEU A 120 -0.81 24.43 2.92
CA LEU A 120 -1.11 23.50 4.02
C LEU A 120 -0.23 23.75 5.24
N THR A 121 1.05 24.10 5.04
CA THR A 121 1.96 24.52 6.12
C THR A 121 1.39 25.71 6.89
N SER A 122 0.93 26.75 6.19
CA SER A 122 0.38 27.95 6.82
C SER A 122 -0.91 27.67 7.59
N LEU A 123 -1.80 26.84 7.02
CA LEU A 123 -3.04 26.42 7.68
C LEU A 123 -2.75 25.61 8.96
N ILE A 124 -1.79 24.69 8.92
CA ILE A 124 -1.38 23.90 10.09
C ILE A 124 -0.82 24.81 11.18
N VAL A 125 0.11 25.71 10.84
CA VAL A 125 0.68 26.68 11.78
C VAL A 125 -0.41 27.51 12.44
N GLN A 126 -1.37 28.00 11.66
CA GLN A 126 -2.49 28.79 12.16
C GLN A 126 -3.36 27.99 13.16
N GLU A 127 -3.79 26.78 12.79
CA GLU A 127 -4.67 25.96 13.63
C GLU A 127 -3.99 25.44 14.90
N LEU A 128 -2.70 25.10 14.83
CA LEU A 128 -1.92 24.71 16.01
C LEU A 128 -1.76 25.88 16.99
N ASN A 129 -1.35 27.06 16.50
CA ASN A 129 -1.21 28.25 17.34
C ASN A 129 -2.56 28.67 17.95
N ALA A 130 -3.64 28.62 17.17
CA ALA A 130 -5.00 28.89 17.66
C ALA A 130 -5.47 27.90 18.74
N SER A 131 -4.92 26.68 18.72
CA SER A 131 -5.19 25.64 19.71
C SER A 131 -4.21 25.67 20.90
N GLY A 132 -3.32 26.66 20.96
CA GLY A 132 -2.39 26.86 22.07
C GLY A 132 -1.08 26.08 21.95
N PHE A 133 -0.76 25.50 20.79
CA PHE A 133 0.52 24.82 20.55
C PHE A 133 1.53 25.76 19.90
N GLU A 134 2.78 25.70 20.36
CA GLU A 134 3.87 26.48 19.76
C GLU A 134 4.35 25.82 18.47
N THR A 135 4.59 26.65 17.45
CA THR A 135 5.15 26.23 16.16
C THR A 135 6.37 27.08 15.80
N ASP A 136 7.36 26.47 15.15
CA ASP A 136 8.54 27.16 14.64
C ASP A 136 8.98 26.55 13.30
N ARG A 137 9.96 27.17 12.64
CA ARG A 137 10.59 26.64 11.43
C ARG A 137 11.59 25.56 11.78
N ALA A 138 11.58 24.48 11.02
CA ALA A 138 12.56 23.41 11.17
C ALA A 138 14.00 23.94 10.96
N PRO A 139 14.94 23.61 11.86
CA PRO A 139 16.36 23.65 11.58
C PRO A 139 16.70 22.96 10.25
N VAL A 140 17.69 23.50 9.56
CA VAL A 140 18.11 23.04 8.22
C VAL A 140 18.43 21.54 8.19
N SER A 141 18.91 20.97 9.30
CA SER A 141 19.30 19.56 9.43
C SER A 141 18.16 18.56 9.20
N TYR A 142 16.91 18.96 9.38
CA TYR A 142 15.74 18.08 9.17
C TYR A 142 14.60 18.80 8.44
N ALA A 143 14.89 19.88 7.70
CA ALA A 143 13.89 20.57 6.90
C ALA A 143 13.28 19.64 5.84
N GLY A 144 11.95 19.60 5.80
CA GLY A 144 11.16 18.75 4.92
C GLY A 144 11.07 19.22 3.46
N ASP A 145 11.82 20.25 3.04
CA ASP A 145 11.61 20.93 1.75
C ASP A 145 12.25 20.22 0.54
N ALA A 146 13.10 19.21 0.79
CA ALA A 146 13.79 18.50 -0.28
C ALA A 146 12.79 17.74 -1.18
N PRO A 147 12.90 17.82 -2.53
CA PRO A 147 12.00 17.10 -3.44
C PRO A 147 12.01 15.58 -3.27
N GLN A 148 13.11 15.02 -2.78
CA GLN A 148 13.26 13.59 -2.51
C GLN A 148 12.61 13.16 -1.19
N ASN A 149 12.31 14.11 -0.29
CA ASN A 149 11.63 13.81 0.96
C ASN A 149 10.27 13.18 0.64
N ILE A 150 9.95 12.06 1.29
CA ILE A 150 8.70 11.34 1.08
C ILE A 150 7.46 12.23 1.22
N CYS A 151 7.47 13.25 2.09
CA CYS A 151 6.33 14.17 2.21
C CYS A 151 6.01 14.90 0.89
N ASN A 152 7.02 15.19 0.06
CA ASN A 152 6.88 15.92 -1.20
C ASN A 152 6.72 15.02 -2.42
N ARG A 153 6.51 13.71 -2.25
CA ARG A 153 6.39 12.76 -3.36
C ARG A 153 4.93 12.49 -3.78
N ASN A 154 4.01 13.40 -3.42
CA ASN A 154 2.60 13.33 -3.79
C ASN A 154 2.32 13.94 -5.17
N ARG A 155 1.04 13.96 -5.60
CA ARG A 155 0.65 14.42 -6.96
C ARG A 155 1.12 15.83 -7.29
N ILE A 156 1.07 16.75 -6.33
CA ILE A 156 1.46 18.15 -6.54
C ILE A 156 2.94 18.41 -6.21
N ARG A 157 3.70 17.35 -5.85
CA ARG A 157 5.09 17.39 -5.43
C ARG A 157 5.38 18.34 -4.27
N ALA A 158 4.41 18.47 -3.38
CA ALA A 158 4.44 19.40 -2.28
C ALA A 158 3.60 18.85 -1.14
N GLY A 159 4.24 18.50 -0.03
CA GLY A 159 3.57 18.08 1.19
C GLY A 159 4.12 18.81 2.41
N VAL A 160 3.75 18.31 3.59
CA VAL A 160 4.13 18.88 4.87
C VAL A 160 4.81 17.83 5.74
N GLN A 161 5.86 18.23 6.43
CA GLN A 161 6.50 17.47 7.50
C GLN A 161 6.24 18.17 8.83
N LEU A 162 5.87 17.38 9.84
CA LEU A 162 5.69 17.80 11.22
C LEU A 162 6.73 17.11 12.08
N ASP A 163 7.69 17.86 12.62
CA ASP A 163 8.68 17.34 13.56
C ASP A 163 8.32 17.80 14.98
N LEU A 164 7.83 16.86 15.80
CA LEU A 164 7.36 17.15 17.15
C LEU A 164 8.49 16.95 18.17
N SER A 165 8.78 17.97 18.96
CA SER A 165 9.79 17.86 20.03
C SER A 165 9.44 16.75 21.02
N PHE A 166 10.46 16.16 21.63
CA PHE A 166 10.26 15.10 22.63
C PHE A 166 9.39 15.56 23.79
N GLY A 167 9.58 16.80 24.27
CA GLY A 167 8.74 17.39 25.32
C GLY A 167 7.27 17.49 24.93
N LEU A 168 6.98 17.91 23.68
CA LEU A 168 5.62 17.96 23.16
C LEU A 168 5.01 16.55 23.09
N ARG A 169 5.74 15.58 22.53
CA ARG A 169 5.27 14.19 22.42
C ARG A 169 4.91 13.59 23.79
N LYS A 170 5.73 13.84 24.81
CA LYS A 170 5.43 13.41 26.20
C LYS A 170 4.14 14.02 26.73
N SER A 171 3.82 15.27 26.40
CA SER A 171 2.60 15.92 26.90
C SER A 171 1.30 15.24 26.46
N PHE A 172 1.36 14.40 25.41
CA PHE A 172 0.23 13.67 24.88
C PHE A 172 -0.14 12.40 25.64
N TYR A 173 0.72 11.92 26.55
CA TYR A 173 0.55 10.66 27.26
C TYR A 173 0.71 10.82 28.77
N ALA A 174 -0.02 10.00 29.54
CA ALA A 174 0.05 9.97 30.99
C ALA A 174 1.50 9.76 31.46
N ASP A 175 1.91 10.51 32.48
CA ASP A 175 3.29 10.53 33.03
C ASP A 175 4.40 10.85 32.01
N GLY A 176 4.03 11.24 30.78
CA GLY A 176 4.93 11.35 29.66
C GLY A 176 5.58 10.02 29.24
N ASP A 177 4.94 8.88 29.53
CA ASP A 177 5.44 7.58 29.13
C ASP A 177 5.17 7.33 27.64
N LEU A 178 6.24 7.26 26.86
CA LEU A 178 6.22 6.99 25.42
C LEU A 178 6.68 5.57 25.07
N SER A 179 6.80 4.69 26.05
CA SER A 179 7.10 3.27 25.79
C SER A 179 6.04 2.65 24.89
N THR A 180 6.45 1.67 24.08
CA THR A 180 5.53 0.96 23.16
C THR A 180 4.29 0.42 23.90
N ALA A 181 4.46 -0.07 25.14
CA ALA A 181 3.36 -0.58 25.96
C ALA A 181 2.38 0.52 26.40
N ALA A 182 2.88 1.68 26.83
CA ALA A 182 2.05 2.80 27.25
C ALA A 182 1.29 3.43 26.08
N VAL A 183 1.98 3.61 24.94
CA VAL A 183 1.42 4.25 23.73
C VAL A 183 0.31 3.41 23.09
N ALA A 184 0.40 2.09 23.22
CA ALA A 184 -0.61 1.14 22.72
C ALA A 184 -1.95 1.21 23.48
N GLN A 185 -1.98 1.75 24.70
CA GLN A 185 -3.20 1.89 25.50
C GLN A 185 -3.89 3.24 25.21
N PRO A 186 -5.07 3.28 24.58
CA PRO A 186 -5.75 4.54 24.25
C PRO A 186 -6.11 5.38 25.47
N ASP A 187 -6.36 4.74 26.62
CA ASP A 187 -6.73 5.42 27.88
C ASP A 187 -5.60 6.27 28.46
N ASN A 188 -4.35 6.03 28.02
CA ASN A 188 -3.20 6.84 28.43
C ASN A 188 -3.11 8.18 27.69
N ARG A 189 -3.90 8.40 26.64
CA ARG A 189 -3.88 9.64 25.85
C ARG A 189 -4.46 10.79 26.65
N GLN A 190 -3.70 11.88 26.74
CA GLN A 190 -4.10 13.11 27.40
C GLN A 190 -4.98 13.99 26.50
N PRO A 191 -5.76 14.93 27.06
CA PRO A 191 -6.56 15.87 26.26
C PRO A 191 -5.75 16.60 25.18
N ALA A 192 -4.49 16.92 25.46
CA ALA A 192 -3.58 17.58 24.52
C ALA A 192 -3.39 16.77 23.23
N PHE A 193 -3.39 15.43 23.28
CA PHE A 193 -3.31 14.56 22.09
C PHE A 193 -4.46 14.84 21.13
N PHE A 194 -5.69 14.86 21.65
CA PHE A 194 -6.90 15.06 20.86
C PHE A 194 -6.99 16.49 20.35
N THR A 195 -6.72 17.49 21.20
CA THR A 195 -6.70 18.90 20.79
C THR A 195 -5.70 19.15 19.67
N TYR A 196 -4.50 18.55 19.76
CA TYR A 196 -3.48 18.65 18.71
C TYR A 196 -3.95 17.99 17.40
N GLY A 197 -4.43 16.75 17.47
CA GLY A 197 -4.91 16.02 16.29
C GLY A 197 -6.10 16.73 15.61
N ASP A 198 -7.02 17.28 16.39
CA ASP A 198 -8.17 18.04 15.87
C ASP A 198 -7.73 19.34 15.18
N ALA A 199 -6.69 20.01 15.69
CA ALA A 199 -6.11 21.18 15.03
C ALA A 199 -5.57 20.84 13.64
N ILE A 200 -4.82 19.74 13.53
CA ILE A 200 -4.31 19.26 12.23
C ILE A 200 -5.48 18.87 11.30
N ARG A 201 -6.52 18.20 11.81
CA ARG A 201 -7.71 17.84 11.02
C ARG A 201 -8.43 19.07 10.48
N ARG A 202 -8.58 20.13 11.29
CA ARG A 202 -9.18 21.40 10.82
C ARG A 202 -8.35 22.05 9.73
N ALA A 203 -7.03 22.10 9.87
CA ALA A 203 -6.15 22.64 8.83
C ALA A 203 -6.26 21.84 7.52
N CYS A 204 -6.26 20.51 7.63
CA CYS A 204 -6.40 19.59 6.49
C CYS A 204 -7.77 19.69 5.81
N ALA A 205 -8.83 20.04 6.53
CA ALA A 205 -10.16 20.24 5.95
C ALA A 205 -10.27 21.55 5.14
N LEU A 206 -9.34 22.49 5.30
CA LEU A 206 -9.32 23.78 4.62
C LEU A 206 -8.53 23.78 3.31
N VAL A 207 -7.71 22.75 3.05
CA VAL A 207 -6.93 22.65 1.81
C VAL A 207 -7.73 21.93 0.72
N PRO A 208 -7.79 22.44 -0.52
CA PRO A 208 -8.43 21.73 -1.61
C PRO A 208 -7.64 20.46 -1.95
N LEU A 209 -8.36 19.34 -2.09
CA LEU A 209 -7.81 18.06 -2.53
C LEU A 209 -7.98 17.82 -4.03
N GLU A 210 -8.87 18.57 -4.67
CA GLU A 210 -9.00 18.63 -6.11
C GLU A 210 -7.88 19.52 -6.66
N SER A 211 -7.25 19.06 -7.74
CA SER A 211 -6.36 19.89 -8.54
C SER A 211 -7.12 20.32 -9.78
N ASP A 212 -7.17 21.63 -10.09
CA ASP A 212 -7.73 22.17 -11.34
C ASP A 212 -7.02 21.66 -12.62
N THR A 213 -6.03 20.78 -12.47
CA THR A 213 -5.49 19.97 -13.55
C THR A 213 -6.33 18.71 -13.71
N ASP A 214 -7.37 18.82 -14.54
CA ASP A 214 -7.83 17.70 -15.38
C ASP A 214 -6.65 17.31 -16.29
N ASP A 215 -5.70 16.53 -15.77
CA ASP A 215 -4.95 15.52 -16.53
C ASP A 215 -3.92 14.80 -15.65
N VAL A 216 -3.87 13.49 -15.87
CA VAL A 216 -2.87 12.49 -15.39
C VAL A 216 -3.23 11.74 -14.09
N LEU A 217 -3.87 10.58 -14.30
CA LEU A 217 -3.81 9.41 -13.42
C LEU A 217 -2.35 8.99 -13.16
N PRO A 218 -2.02 8.38 -12.02
CA PRO A 218 -0.66 7.88 -11.77
C PRO A 218 -0.34 6.76 -12.76
N VAL A 219 0.53 7.05 -13.74
CA VAL A 219 1.15 6.06 -14.61
C VAL A 219 2.58 5.83 -14.09
N ILE A 220 2.91 4.57 -13.78
CA ILE A 220 4.31 4.15 -13.69
C ILE A 220 4.88 4.16 -15.10
N THR A 221 5.33 5.31 -15.60
CA THR A 221 6.24 5.37 -16.74
C THR A 221 7.17 6.57 -16.59
N GLN A 222 8.45 6.32 -16.83
CA GLN A 222 9.44 7.37 -17.13
C GLN A 222 8.91 8.36 -18.18
N PRO A 223 9.35 9.62 -18.19
CA PRO A 223 8.75 10.67 -19.01
C PRO A 223 8.81 10.28 -20.50
N ARG A 224 7.64 10.20 -21.14
CA ARG A 224 7.51 9.92 -22.58
C ARG A 224 6.78 11.08 -23.26
N THR A 225 7.33 11.51 -24.39
CA THR A 225 6.79 12.55 -25.26
C THR A 225 5.46 12.12 -25.90
N PRO A 226 4.55 13.06 -26.19
CA PRO A 226 3.18 12.77 -26.59
C PRO A 226 3.07 12.48 -28.09
N ASP A 227 3.47 11.28 -28.53
CA ASP A 227 3.04 10.76 -29.85
C ASP A 227 3.24 9.23 -30.02
N ASP A 228 3.07 8.42 -28.97
CA ASP A 228 3.30 6.97 -29.07
C ASP A 228 2.06 6.22 -28.54
N GLN A 229 1.22 5.69 -29.45
CA GLN A 229 0.21 4.69 -29.10
C GLN A 229 0.93 3.40 -28.67
N ALA A 230 1.41 3.38 -27.43
CA ALA A 230 2.20 2.28 -26.92
C ALA A 230 1.30 1.07 -26.61
N VAL A 231 1.56 -0.02 -27.33
CA VAL A 231 0.96 -1.34 -27.09
C VAL A 231 1.41 -1.84 -25.71
N SER A 232 0.46 -2.25 -24.85
CA SER A 232 0.75 -2.84 -23.54
C SER A 232 1.68 -4.04 -23.69
N THR A 233 2.70 -4.19 -22.83
CA THR A 233 3.61 -5.35 -22.80
C THR A 233 3.53 -6.02 -21.44
N ALA A 234 3.28 -7.33 -21.38
CA ALA A 234 3.26 -8.08 -20.12
C ALA A 234 4.21 -9.29 -20.16
N MET A 235 4.72 -9.69 -19.00
CA MET A 235 5.51 -10.93 -18.86
C MET A 235 4.62 -12.15 -19.16
N ARG A 236 5.16 -13.14 -19.88
CA ARG A 236 4.44 -14.39 -20.15
C ARG A 236 4.30 -15.25 -18.90
N THR A 237 3.20 -16.00 -18.81
CA THR A 237 3.04 -17.11 -17.87
C THR A 237 2.97 -18.46 -18.61
N PRO A 238 3.75 -19.48 -18.21
CA PRO A 238 4.74 -19.48 -17.13
C PRO A 238 5.95 -18.58 -17.42
N PHE A 239 6.62 -18.12 -16.35
CA PHE A 239 7.80 -17.25 -16.46
C PHE A 239 8.89 -17.92 -17.30
N GLY A 240 9.45 -17.18 -18.25
CA GLY A 240 10.52 -17.64 -19.10
C GLY A 240 11.50 -16.52 -19.43
N ILE A 241 12.71 -16.92 -19.80
CA ILE A 241 13.73 -16.04 -20.35
C ILE A 241 13.78 -16.33 -21.86
N ASP A 242 13.78 -15.29 -22.68
CA ASP A 242 13.87 -15.43 -24.14
C ASP A 242 15.31 -15.74 -24.60
N HIS A 243 15.48 -15.99 -25.90
CA HIS A 243 16.78 -16.34 -26.48
C HIS A 243 17.83 -15.20 -26.41
N SER A 244 17.42 -13.98 -26.03
CA SER A 244 18.29 -12.83 -25.84
C SER A 244 18.74 -12.65 -24.38
N GLY A 245 18.23 -13.49 -23.46
CA GLY A 245 18.46 -13.35 -22.03
C GLY A 245 17.52 -12.34 -21.35
N GLY A 246 16.53 -11.82 -22.07
CA GLY A 246 15.48 -10.94 -21.55
C GLY A 246 14.31 -11.72 -20.95
N VAL A 247 13.46 -11.05 -20.16
CA VAL A 247 12.23 -11.67 -19.65
C VAL A 247 11.25 -11.85 -20.82
N SER A 248 10.76 -13.07 -21.00
CA SER A 248 9.77 -13.38 -22.02
C SER A 248 8.50 -12.56 -21.79
N ALA A 249 8.09 -11.80 -22.80
CA ALA A 249 6.95 -10.91 -22.74
C ALA A 249 6.07 -11.07 -23.98
N THR A 250 4.85 -10.55 -23.90
CA THR A 250 3.90 -10.50 -25.01
C THR A 250 3.22 -9.13 -25.05
N THR A 251 3.04 -8.61 -26.25
CA THR A 251 2.25 -7.40 -26.52
C THR A 251 0.84 -7.73 -26.99
N ASP A 252 0.52 -9.01 -27.18
CA ASP A 252 -0.81 -9.46 -27.58
C ASP A 252 -1.74 -9.37 -26.35
N GLU A 253 -2.62 -8.37 -26.36
CA GLU A 253 -3.60 -8.12 -25.30
C GLU A 253 -4.49 -9.34 -24.99
N ARG A 254 -4.69 -10.24 -25.96
CA ARG A 254 -5.44 -11.49 -25.76
C ARG A 254 -4.61 -12.50 -24.97
N GLU A 255 -3.34 -12.69 -25.31
CA GLU A 255 -2.43 -13.55 -24.52
C GLU A 255 -2.27 -13.01 -23.10
N GLN A 256 -2.19 -11.67 -22.95
CA GLN A 256 -2.11 -11.04 -21.64
C GLN A 256 -3.34 -11.34 -20.77
N LEU A 257 -4.55 -11.31 -21.35
CA LEU A 257 -5.78 -11.65 -20.62
C LEU A 257 -5.77 -13.11 -20.15
N VAL A 258 -5.41 -14.03 -21.04
CA VAL A 258 -5.34 -15.46 -20.73
C VAL A 258 -4.32 -15.74 -19.63
N ASP A 259 -3.14 -15.10 -19.68
CA ASP A 259 -2.09 -15.24 -18.68
C ASP A 259 -2.53 -14.72 -17.29
N ARG A 260 -3.26 -13.61 -17.24
CA ARG A 260 -3.80 -13.08 -15.97
C ARG A 260 -4.87 -13.98 -15.36
N VAL A 261 -5.81 -14.46 -16.17
CA VAL A 261 -6.85 -15.41 -15.69
C VAL A 261 -6.21 -16.72 -15.24
N HIS A 262 -5.22 -17.23 -15.97
CA HIS A 262 -4.46 -18.41 -15.57
C HIS A 262 -3.75 -18.21 -14.23
N ALA A 263 -3.10 -17.06 -14.03
CA ALA A 263 -2.45 -16.72 -12.76
C ALA A 263 -3.45 -16.60 -11.60
N LEU A 264 -4.65 -16.07 -11.85
CA LEU A 264 -5.72 -15.96 -10.86
C LEU A 264 -6.26 -17.33 -10.43
N VAL A 265 -6.66 -18.17 -11.40
CA VAL A 265 -7.24 -19.50 -11.14
C VAL A 265 -6.22 -20.44 -10.49
N GLY A 266 -4.94 -20.29 -10.85
CA GLY A 266 -3.85 -21.06 -10.27
C GLY A 266 -3.33 -20.55 -8.92
N THR A 267 -4.00 -19.58 -8.28
CA THR A 267 -3.62 -19.05 -6.98
C THR A 267 -4.77 -19.27 -5.97
N LEU A 268 -4.46 -19.73 -4.76
CA LEU A 268 -5.40 -19.76 -3.64
C LEU A 268 -5.35 -18.44 -2.85
N PRO A 269 -6.48 -17.95 -2.31
CA PRO A 269 -6.47 -16.86 -1.35
C PRO A 269 -5.50 -17.15 -0.20
N GLY A 270 -4.62 -16.20 0.10
CA GLY A 270 -3.55 -16.29 1.08
C GLY A 270 -2.16 -16.61 0.51
N GLU A 271 -2.06 -17.08 -0.75
CA GLU A 271 -0.76 -17.38 -1.38
C GLU A 271 -0.04 -16.12 -1.87
N ARG A 272 -0.77 -15.03 -2.12
CA ARG A 272 -0.18 -13.74 -2.47
C ARG A 272 0.02 -12.91 -1.21
N VAL A 273 1.29 -12.74 -0.85
CA VAL A 273 1.75 -11.94 0.30
C VAL A 273 1.09 -10.56 0.38
N MET A 274 0.82 -9.92 -0.76
CA MET A 274 0.30 -8.54 -0.83
C MET A 274 -1.16 -8.44 -1.29
N ARG A 275 -1.81 -9.58 -1.56
CA ARG A 275 -3.21 -9.67 -1.96
C ARG A 275 -3.82 -10.94 -1.39
N ALA A 276 -4.02 -10.96 -0.08
CA ALA A 276 -4.49 -12.15 0.63
C ALA A 276 -5.84 -12.67 0.11
N THR A 277 -6.68 -11.83 -0.48
CA THR A 277 -7.96 -12.24 -1.07
C THR A 277 -7.85 -12.68 -2.54
N TYR A 278 -6.71 -12.44 -3.20
CA TYR A 278 -6.53 -12.76 -4.62
C TYR A 278 -6.31 -14.25 -4.80
N GLY A 279 -7.18 -14.87 -5.58
CA GLY A 279 -7.15 -16.29 -5.90
C GLY A 279 -8.57 -16.87 -5.96
N VAL A 280 -8.67 -18.13 -6.37
CA VAL A 280 -9.93 -18.87 -6.36
C VAL A 280 -9.95 -19.78 -5.12
N PRO A 281 -10.96 -19.71 -4.23
CA PRO A 281 -11.04 -20.57 -3.05
C PRO A 281 -11.47 -22.00 -3.43
N SER A 282 -10.65 -22.72 -4.21
CA SER A 282 -10.96 -24.04 -4.76
C SER A 282 -10.75 -25.19 -3.77
N SER A 283 -10.02 -24.97 -2.68
CA SER A 283 -9.64 -26.00 -1.71
C SER A 283 -10.83 -26.68 -1.01
N ALA A 284 -11.90 -25.93 -0.72
CA ALA A 284 -13.10 -26.47 -0.07
C ALA A 284 -13.91 -27.40 -0.99
N SER A 285 -13.89 -27.13 -2.31
CA SER A 285 -14.62 -27.93 -3.30
C SER A 285 -13.96 -29.28 -3.59
N LEU A 286 -12.63 -29.39 -3.40
CA LEU A 286 -11.88 -30.63 -3.67
C LEU A 286 -12.18 -31.78 -2.70
N PHE A 287 -12.77 -31.51 -1.53
CA PHE A 287 -13.10 -32.52 -0.51
C PHE A 287 -14.62 -32.75 -0.35
N ALA A 288 -15.44 -32.23 -1.26
CA ALA A 288 -16.88 -32.44 -1.19
C ALA A 288 -17.25 -33.90 -1.49
N ILE A 289 -18.23 -34.44 -0.76
CA ILE A 289 -18.68 -35.84 -0.85
C ILE A 289 -19.35 -36.14 -2.21
N ASN A 290 -19.84 -35.11 -2.91
CA ASN A 290 -20.52 -35.22 -4.19
C ASN A 290 -19.79 -34.40 -5.26
N ALA A 291 -19.38 -35.06 -6.34
CA ALA A 291 -18.64 -34.47 -7.46
C ALA A 291 -19.44 -33.41 -8.25
N GLU A 292 -20.76 -33.58 -8.39
CA GLU A 292 -21.61 -32.58 -9.08
C GLU A 292 -21.66 -31.28 -8.27
N VAL A 293 -21.83 -31.39 -6.95
CA VAL A 293 -21.86 -30.23 -6.04
C VAL A 293 -20.49 -29.56 -5.97
N ALA A 294 -19.40 -30.35 -5.98
CA ALA A 294 -18.04 -29.84 -6.03
C ALA A 294 -17.79 -28.99 -7.29
N ASN A 295 -18.21 -29.50 -8.45
CA ASN A 295 -18.04 -28.83 -9.74
C ASN A 295 -18.84 -27.52 -9.79
N ASP A 296 -20.10 -27.53 -9.34
CA ASP A 296 -20.95 -26.34 -9.28
C ASP A 296 -20.36 -25.24 -8.38
N GLN A 297 -19.81 -25.61 -7.23
CA GLN A 297 -19.16 -24.67 -6.30
C GLN A 297 -17.87 -24.09 -6.88
N LEU A 298 -17.06 -24.94 -7.52
CA LEU A 298 -15.82 -24.53 -8.16
C LEU A 298 -16.07 -23.59 -9.35
N GLN A 299 -17.08 -23.89 -10.18
CA GLN A 299 -17.48 -23.02 -11.28
C GLN A 299 -17.92 -21.64 -10.78
N ARG A 300 -18.74 -21.56 -9.74
CA ARG A 300 -19.16 -20.28 -9.15
C ARG A 300 -17.98 -19.52 -8.56
N ALA A 301 -17.11 -20.17 -7.80
CA ALA A 301 -15.93 -19.53 -7.22
C ALA A 301 -14.98 -18.95 -8.28
N VAL A 302 -14.81 -19.65 -9.41
CA VAL A 302 -14.04 -19.13 -10.56
C VAL A 302 -14.74 -17.94 -11.20
N MET A 303 -16.06 -18.01 -11.44
CA MET A 303 -16.81 -16.90 -12.02
C MET A 303 -16.75 -15.64 -11.14
N ASP A 304 -16.96 -15.79 -9.83
CA ASP A 304 -16.92 -14.69 -8.87
C ASP A 304 -15.52 -14.04 -8.80
N ALA A 305 -14.47 -14.86 -8.74
CA ALA A 305 -13.09 -14.36 -8.70
C ALA A 305 -12.69 -13.66 -10.00
N VAL A 306 -13.07 -14.19 -11.17
CA VAL A 306 -12.79 -13.54 -12.46
C VAL A 306 -13.55 -12.21 -12.57
N ALA A 307 -14.80 -12.16 -12.12
CA ALA A 307 -15.58 -10.91 -12.11
C ALA A 307 -14.98 -9.85 -11.17
N GLU A 308 -14.44 -10.26 -10.01
CA GLU A 308 -13.82 -9.37 -9.03
C GLU A 308 -12.45 -8.85 -9.49
N PHE A 309 -11.58 -9.74 -9.97
CA PHE A 309 -10.17 -9.42 -10.21
C PHE A 309 -9.82 -9.15 -11.68
N GLU A 310 -10.64 -9.58 -12.63
CA GLU A 310 -10.43 -9.41 -14.07
C GLU A 310 -11.71 -8.91 -14.78
N PRO A 311 -12.18 -7.68 -14.51
CA PRO A 311 -13.44 -7.16 -15.07
C PRO A 311 -13.42 -7.00 -16.60
N SER A 312 -12.23 -7.05 -17.22
CA SER A 312 -12.05 -7.07 -18.67
C SER A 312 -12.31 -8.45 -19.30
N ALA A 313 -12.43 -9.51 -18.50
CA ALA A 313 -12.70 -10.87 -18.94
C ALA A 313 -14.20 -11.18 -18.92
N VAL A 314 -14.65 -11.93 -19.92
CA VAL A 314 -15.97 -12.57 -19.97
C VAL A 314 -15.73 -14.08 -19.99
N VAL A 315 -16.25 -14.81 -19.00
CA VAL A 315 -16.13 -16.27 -18.93
C VAL A 315 -17.24 -16.89 -19.77
N SER A 316 -16.88 -17.62 -20.83
CA SER A 316 -17.84 -18.25 -21.75
C SER A 316 -18.14 -19.70 -21.40
N ALA A 317 -17.18 -20.43 -20.81
CA ALA A 317 -17.37 -21.80 -20.33
C ALA A 317 -16.34 -22.17 -19.26
N ILE A 318 -16.72 -23.08 -18.36
CA ILE A 318 -15.82 -23.71 -17.39
C ILE A 318 -16.02 -25.23 -17.46
N VAL A 319 -14.98 -25.98 -17.84
CA VAL A 319 -15.02 -27.44 -17.95
C VAL A 319 -14.03 -28.05 -16.95
N ALA A 320 -14.55 -28.78 -15.97
CA ALA A 320 -13.74 -29.55 -15.02
C ALA A 320 -13.55 -30.99 -15.54
N ASP A 321 -12.30 -31.42 -15.71
CA ASP A 321 -11.92 -32.78 -16.07
C ASP A 321 -11.31 -33.50 -14.86
N VAL A 322 -12.00 -34.53 -14.38
CA VAL A 322 -11.64 -35.26 -13.17
C VAL A 322 -10.84 -36.50 -13.54
N ASN A 323 -9.59 -36.55 -13.10
CA ASN A 323 -8.75 -37.74 -13.22
C ASN A 323 -8.79 -38.53 -11.91
N GLU A 324 -9.65 -39.55 -11.87
CA GLU A 324 -9.87 -40.42 -10.70
C GLU A 324 -8.63 -41.23 -10.30
N ALA A 325 -7.73 -41.55 -11.24
CA ALA A 325 -6.55 -42.35 -10.96
C ALA A 325 -5.44 -41.56 -10.22
N LEU A 326 -5.37 -40.25 -10.46
CA LEU A 326 -4.40 -39.34 -9.82
C LEU A 326 -5.04 -38.50 -8.70
N GLY A 327 -6.36 -38.57 -8.53
CA GLY A 327 -7.09 -37.70 -7.60
C GLY A 327 -6.88 -36.23 -7.94
N SER A 328 -7.04 -35.84 -9.20
CA SER A 328 -6.82 -34.44 -9.64
C SER A 328 -7.99 -33.93 -10.45
N VAL A 329 -8.29 -32.64 -10.33
CA VAL A 329 -9.33 -31.96 -11.13
C VAL A 329 -8.66 -30.87 -11.97
N HIS A 330 -8.79 -30.96 -13.29
CA HIS A 330 -8.30 -29.96 -14.23
C HIS A 330 -9.44 -29.01 -14.58
N VAL A 331 -9.29 -27.74 -14.23
CA VAL A 331 -10.28 -26.71 -14.55
C VAL A 331 -9.85 -26.00 -15.82
N ASN A 332 -10.67 -26.10 -16.85
CA ASN A 332 -10.50 -25.38 -18.11
C ASN A 332 -11.44 -24.18 -18.11
N VAL A 333 -10.89 -22.98 -18.14
CA VAL A 333 -11.68 -21.73 -18.20
C VAL A 333 -11.53 -21.14 -19.60
N GLN A 334 -12.66 -20.93 -20.27
CA GLN A 334 -12.71 -20.21 -21.53
C GLN A 334 -13.07 -18.76 -21.24
N VAL A 335 -12.19 -17.83 -21.68
CA VAL A 335 -12.36 -16.40 -21.44
C VAL A 335 -12.20 -15.60 -22.74
N SER A 336 -12.98 -14.55 -22.87
CA SER A 336 -12.92 -13.55 -23.94
C SER A 336 -12.84 -12.14 -23.36
N ARG A 337 -12.54 -11.13 -24.18
CA ARG A 337 -12.52 -9.74 -23.71
C ARG A 337 -13.91 -9.10 -23.78
N ALA A 338 -14.24 -8.30 -22.76
CA ALA A 338 -15.51 -7.59 -22.68
C ALA A 338 -15.71 -6.49 -23.75
N ASP A 339 -14.62 -5.94 -24.28
CA ASP A 339 -14.63 -4.88 -25.30
C ASP A 339 -14.75 -5.39 -26.74
N VAL A 340 -14.69 -6.71 -26.95
CA VAL A 340 -14.94 -7.36 -28.26
C VAL A 340 -15.95 -8.52 -28.11
N PRO A 341 -17.24 -8.22 -27.86
CA PRO A 341 -18.26 -9.26 -27.69
C PRO A 341 -18.42 -10.08 -28.98
N GLY A 342 -18.25 -11.41 -28.91
CA GLY A 342 -18.51 -12.31 -30.04
C GLY A 342 -17.32 -12.68 -30.94
N ALA A 343 -16.08 -12.32 -30.58
CA ALA A 343 -14.87 -12.89 -31.21
C ALA A 343 -14.53 -14.32 -30.67
N GLU A 344 -15.53 -14.99 -30.09
CA GLU A 344 -15.43 -16.30 -29.44
C GLU A 344 -15.24 -17.42 -30.46
N ARG A 345 -14.00 -17.88 -30.60
CA ARG A 345 -13.61 -19.28 -30.86
C ARG A 345 -12.09 -19.28 -30.89
N ASP A 346 -11.50 -20.28 -30.24
CA ASP A 346 -10.06 -20.56 -30.18
C ASP A 346 -9.33 -19.78 -29.08
N ASN A 347 -9.40 -20.29 -27.84
CA ASN A 347 -8.22 -20.74 -27.09
C ASN A 347 -8.62 -21.17 -25.67
N THR A 348 -8.38 -22.45 -25.36
CA THR A 348 -8.55 -23.04 -24.02
C THR A 348 -7.17 -23.20 -23.41
N ARG A 349 -6.94 -22.76 -22.17
CA ARG A 349 -5.77 -23.19 -21.38
C ARG A 349 -6.22 -23.98 -20.15
N THR A 350 -5.55 -25.10 -19.91
CA THR A 350 -5.87 -26.04 -18.84
C THR A 350 -5.10 -25.69 -17.58
N VAL A 351 -5.80 -25.50 -16.46
CA VAL A 351 -5.18 -25.36 -15.14
C VAL A 351 -5.42 -26.66 -14.36
N GLY A 352 -4.35 -27.38 -14.02
CA GLY A 352 -4.43 -28.61 -13.21
C GLY A 352 -4.38 -28.30 -11.72
N VAL A 353 -5.43 -28.67 -10.98
CA VAL A 353 -5.50 -28.56 -9.52
C VAL A 353 -5.38 -29.97 -8.91
N LEU A 354 -4.30 -30.23 -8.16
CA LEU A 354 -4.07 -31.53 -7.50
C LEU A 354 -4.67 -31.56 -6.09
N VAL A 355 -5.04 -32.77 -5.62
CA VAL A 355 -5.38 -32.98 -4.20
C VAL A 355 -4.15 -32.71 -3.33
N GLY A 356 -4.29 -31.76 -2.41
CA GLY A 356 -3.19 -31.19 -1.60
C GLY A 356 -2.96 -29.70 -1.82
N GLY A 357 -3.73 -29.03 -2.69
CA GLY A 357 -3.62 -27.59 -2.95
C GLY A 357 -2.43 -27.22 -3.85
N THR A 358 -1.75 -28.21 -4.43
CA THR A 358 -0.65 -27.95 -5.36
C THR A 358 -1.20 -27.70 -6.76
N VAL A 359 -1.00 -26.49 -7.27
CA VAL A 359 -1.32 -26.13 -8.65
C VAL A 359 -0.14 -26.49 -9.53
N ILE A 360 -0.37 -27.35 -10.52
CA ILE A 360 0.62 -27.66 -11.57
C ILE A 360 0.15 -27.07 -12.89
N SER A 361 0.99 -26.22 -13.48
CA SER A 361 0.80 -25.74 -14.84
C SER A 361 1.37 -26.79 -15.79
N THR A 362 0.51 -27.40 -16.60
CA THR A 362 0.96 -28.22 -17.74
C THR A 362 1.07 -27.33 -18.97
N PRO A 363 2.21 -27.36 -19.70
CA PRO A 363 2.29 -26.73 -21.01
C PRO A 363 1.27 -27.40 -21.94
N GLY A 364 0.42 -26.60 -22.59
CA GLY A 364 -0.44 -27.05 -23.68
C GLY A 364 0.34 -27.18 -24.98
#